data_AF-A0A557ZTZ1-F1
#
_entry.id   AF-A0A557ZTZ1-F1
#
_cell.length_a   1.000
_cell.length_b   1.000
_cell.length_c   1.000
_cell.angle_alpha   90.00
_cell.angle_beta   90.00
_cell.angle_gamma   90.00
#
_symmetry.space_group_name_H-M   'P 1'
#
loop_
_entity.id
_entity.type
_entity.pdbx_description
1 polymer ?
#
loop_
_entity_poly.entity_id
_entity_poly.type
_entity_poly.pdbx_seq_one_letter_code
_entity_poly.pdbx_strand_id
1 'polypeptide(L)'
;MGDRRWGFEEAEDWEYGTQAGQTDPAAQPEETLVGQDADHVVQVVVSPDAEVVAVRLSPSWRQVVDPRALHTSVRSAANAATMAALARSVEQVDPTAASASPGASAVDESALTGRDVEGLLDAVDAELRQFTARLSAIVDQPAEVSSSGGHVRGSAQRGQVLALDLDSTWAGRARHTEIETELVEVLRGLHDASTPRELAAGPTGSAISELMELAADPRCLMRRLGHAGRR
;
A
#
# COMPACT_ATOMS: atom_id res chain seq x y z
N MET A 1 -4.08 77.75 -38.81
CA MET A 1 -4.66 77.06 -37.64
C MET A 1 -4.62 75.58 -37.96
N GLY A 2 -3.65 74.88 -37.36
CA GLY A 2 -3.22 73.54 -37.75
C GLY A 2 -3.95 72.40 -37.05
N ASP A 3 -3.77 71.23 -37.62
CA ASP A 3 -4.44 69.95 -37.39
C ASP A 3 -4.58 69.47 -35.94
N ARG A 4 -5.76 68.90 -35.68
CA ARG A 4 -6.13 68.16 -34.47
C ARG A 4 -5.43 66.79 -34.45
N ARG A 5 -4.35 66.69 -33.68
CA ARG A 5 -3.72 65.43 -33.27
C ARG A 5 -4.52 64.82 -32.11
N TRP A 6 -5.41 63.88 -32.40
CA TRP A 6 -5.98 62.95 -31.42
C TRP A 6 -5.43 61.56 -31.72
N GLY A 7 -4.44 61.15 -30.93
CA GLY A 7 -3.99 59.77 -30.87
C GLY A 7 -4.98 58.97 -30.03
N PHE A 8 -5.49 57.89 -30.60
CA PHE A 8 -6.15 56.82 -29.87
C PHE A 8 -5.05 55.89 -29.37
N GLU A 9 -4.78 55.90 -28.07
CA GLU A 9 -4.14 54.79 -27.36
C GLU A 9 -5.27 54.09 -26.61
N GLU A 10 -5.55 52.85 -27.01
CA GLU A 10 -6.48 51.92 -26.40
C GLU A 10 -6.04 51.63 -24.97
N ALA A 11 -6.89 51.95 -23.99
CA ALA A 11 -6.81 51.39 -22.64
C ALA A 11 -8.21 50.86 -22.27
N GLU A 12 -8.50 49.66 -22.77
CA GLU A 12 -9.61 48.83 -22.31
C GLU A 12 -9.21 48.15 -20.99
N ASP A 13 -9.20 48.92 -19.89
CA ASP A 13 -9.07 48.38 -18.53
C ASP A 13 -10.43 47.81 -18.07
N TRP A 14 -10.75 46.60 -18.54
CA TRP A 14 -11.85 45.78 -18.00
C TRP A 14 -11.50 44.28 -17.99
N GLU A 15 -10.62 43.85 -17.09
CA GLU A 15 -10.63 42.46 -16.62
C GLU A 15 -10.72 42.39 -15.09
N TYR A 16 -11.98 42.32 -14.65
CA TYR A 16 -12.35 41.77 -13.35
C TYR A 16 -12.05 40.26 -13.35
N GLY A 17 -11.25 39.82 -12.37
CA GLY A 17 -11.36 38.48 -11.80
C GLY A 17 -10.29 37.47 -12.20
N THR A 18 -9.15 37.52 -11.53
CA THR A 18 -8.48 36.27 -11.13
C THR A 18 -7.87 36.49 -9.75
N GLN A 19 -8.71 36.32 -8.72
CA GLN A 19 -8.22 35.86 -7.42
C GLN A 19 -7.69 34.44 -7.65
N ALA A 20 -6.42 34.34 -8.04
CA ALA A 20 -5.67 33.11 -7.91
C ALA A 20 -5.61 32.82 -6.41
N GLY A 21 -6.45 31.88 -5.97
CA GLY A 21 -6.34 31.29 -4.65
C GLY A 21 -4.90 30.86 -4.46
N GLN A 22 -4.26 31.45 -3.45
CA GLN A 22 -3.04 30.93 -2.86
C GLN A 22 -3.29 29.46 -2.56
N THR A 23 -2.80 28.61 -3.44
CA THR A 23 -2.66 27.19 -3.17
C THR A 23 -1.48 27.10 -2.21
N ASP A 24 -1.72 26.45 -1.07
CA ASP A 24 -0.70 26.12 -0.07
C ASP A 24 0.61 25.64 -0.72
N PRO A 25 1.77 25.94 -0.10
CA PRO A 25 3.06 25.52 -0.63
C PRO A 25 3.08 24.00 -0.79
N ALA A 26 3.37 23.58 -2.02
CA ALA A 26 3.46 22.20 -2.48
C ALA A 26 4.12 21.29 -1.44
N ALA A 27 3.30 20.39 -0.86
CA ALA A 27 3.79 19.08 -0.50
C ALA A 27 4.50 18.52 -1.74
N GLN A 28 5.72 18.03 -1.56
CA GLN A 28 6.47 17.37 -2.63
C GLN A 28 5.55 16.38 -3.34
N PRO A 29 5.54 16.28 -4.68
CA PRO A 29 4.74 15.27 -5.33
C PRO A 29 5.21 13.94 -4.78
N GLU A 30 4.36 13.29 -3.97
CA GLU A 30 4.59 11.92 -3.57
C GLU A 30 4.87 11.14 -4.85
N GLU A 31 5.98 10.40 -4.88
CA GLU A 31 6.43 9.65 -6.05
C GLU A 31 5.34 8.62 -6.36
N THR A 32 4.44 8.97 -7.27
CA THR A 32 3.27 8.17 -7.61
C THR A 32 3.56 7.33 -8.83
N LEU A 33 3.13 6.08 -8.79
CA LEU A 33 3.25 5.12 -9.86
C LEU A 33 1.90 4.97 -10.55
N VAL A 34 1.93 4.61 -11.82
CA VAL A 34 0.75 4.60 -12.67
C VAL A 34 0.64 3.26 -13.38
N GLY A 35 -0.49 2.59 -13.19
CA GLY A 35 -0.95 1.51 -14.07
C GLY A 35 -2.00 2.00 -15.04
N GLN A 36 -1.94 1.51 -16.28
CA GLN A 36 -2.92 1.82 -17.33
C GLN A 36 -3.38 0.53 -17.99
N ASP A 37 -4.61 0.53 -18.48
CA ASP A 37 -5.08 -0.52 -19.38
C ASP A 37 -4.56 -0.31 -20.81
N ALA A 38 -4.69 -1.34 -21.65
CA ALA A 38 -4.17 -1.33 -23.02
C ALA A 38 -4.82 -0.27 -23.92
N ASP A 39 -6.08 0.08 -23.64
CA ASP A 39 -6.84 1.05 -24.44
C ASP A 39 -6.71 2.49 -23.88
N HIS A 40 -5.92 2.69 -22.82
CA HIS A 40 -5.74 3.97 -22.12
C HIS A 40 -7.06 4.61 -21.64
N VAL A 41 -8.02 3.75 -21.27
CA VAL A 41 -9.35 4.12 -20.80
C VAL A 41 -9.36 4.35 -19.30
N VAL A 42 -8.58 3.57 -18.55
CA VAL A 42 -8.48 3.58 -17.10
C VAL A 42 -7.03 3.75 -16.69
N GLN A 43 -6.81 4.70 -15.78
CA GLN A 43 -5.55 4.89 -15.10
C GLN A 43 -5.74 4.68 -13.61
N VAL A 44 -4.90 3.84 -13.00
CA VAL A 44 -4.83 3.64 -11.55
C VAL A 44 -3.51 4.23 -11.07
N VAL A 45 -3.59 5.17 -10.14
CA VAL A 45 -2.45 5.84 -9.51
C VAL A 45 -2.25 5.23 -8.14
N VAL A 46 -1.03 4.77 -7.86
CA VAL A 46 -0.66 4.16 -6.58
C VAL A 46 0.54 4.86 -5.96
N SER A 47 0.69 4.75 -4.65
CA SER A 47 1.90 5.12 -3.92
C SER A 47 3.03 4.10 -4.18
N PRO A 48 4.27 4.35 -3.72
CA PRO A 48 5.36 3.38 -3.78
C PRO A 48 5.05 2.05 -3.08
N ASP A 49 4.18 2.09 -2.05
CA ASP A 49 3.72 0.91 -1.30
C ASP A 49 2.57 0.15 -2.00
N ALA A 50 2.22 0.53 -3.24
CA ALA A 50 1.08 0.03 -4.00
C ALA A 50 -0.31 0.41 -3.43
N GLU A 51 -0.38 1.38 -2.52
CA GLU A 51 -1.66 1.90 -2.02
C GLU A 51 -2.35 2.74 -3.10
N VAL A 52 -3.63 2.50 -3.36
CA VAL A 52 -4.37 3.21 -4.42
C VAL A 52 -4.65 4.65 -3.99
N VAL A 53 -4.12 5.61 -4.74
CA VAL A 53 -4.32 7.04 -4.50
C VAL A 53 -5.51 7.57 -5.31
N ALA A 54 -5.62 7.17 -6.57
CA ALA A 54 -6.68 7.63 -7.45
C ALA A 54 -6.98 6.61 -8.57
N VAL A 55 -8.21 6.63 -9.06
CA VAL A 55 -8.62 6.03 -10.33
C VAL A 55 -9.09 7.16 -11.24
N ARG A 56 -8.66 7.15 -12.50
CA ARG A 56 -9.05 8.14 -13.49
C ARG A 56 -9.60 7.45 -14.72
N LEU A 57 -10.78 7.85 -15.15
CA LEU A 57 -11.38 7.40 -16.39
C LEU A 57 -11.13 8.45 -17.49
N SER A 58 -10.82 7.97 -18.69
CA SER A 58 -10.80 8.83 -19.87
C SER A 58 -12.17 9.50 -20.05
N PRO A 59 -12.25 10.81 -20.35
CA PRO A 59 -13.52 11.49 -20.56
C PRO A 59 -14.41 10.86 -21.65
N SER A 60 -13.81 10.15 -22.59
CA SER A 60 -14.48 9.47 -23.70
C SER A 60 -14.65 7.96 -23.49
N TRP A 61 -14.40 7.41 -22.29
CA TRP A 61 -14.36 5.97 -22.07
C TRP A 61 -15.60 5.23 -22.57
N ARG A 62 -16.80 5.80 -22.40
CA ARG A 62 -18.07 5.20 -22.85
C ARG A 62 -18.20 5.04 -24.36
N GLN A 63 -17.40 5.78 -25.13
CA GLN A 63 -17.36 5.69 -26.58
C GLN A 63 -16.41 4.58 -27.06
N VAL A 64 -15.47 4.18 -26.20
CA VAL A 64 -14.41 3.22 -26.51
C VAL A 64 -14.73 1.84 -25.91
N VAL A 65 -15.28 1.80 -24.69
CA VAL A 65 -15.51 0.60 -23.91
C VAL A 65 -16.98 0.49 -23.51
N ASP A 66 -17.57 -0.68 -23.74
CA ASP A 66 -18.90 -1.01 -23.22
C ASP A 66 -18.87 -0.98 -21.67
N PRO A 67 -19.82 -0.33 -20.98
CA PRO A 67 -19.92 -0.35 -19.52
C PRO A 67 -19.81 -1.75 -18.89
N ARG A 68 -20.25 -2.80 -19.59
CA ARG A 68 -20.11 -4.19 -19.16
C ARG A 68 -18.67 -4.69 -19.16
N ALA A 69 -17.78 -4.09 -19.96
CA ALA A 69 -16.37 -4.46 -20.06
C ALA A 69 -15.44 -3.58 -19.21
N LEU A 70 -15.93 -2.46 -18.67
CA LEU A 70 -15.13 -1.52 -17.88
C LEU A 70 -14.37 -2.22 -16.71
N HIS A 71 -14.99 -3.21 -16.07
CA HIS A 71 -14.36 -3.97 -14.99
C HIS A 71 -13.04 -4.64 -15.42
N THR A 72 -12.93 -5.08 -16.68
CA THR A 72 -11.72 -5.71 -17.21
C THR A 72 -10.60 -4.68 -17.37
N SER A 73 -10.91 -3.49 -17.89
CA SER A 73 -9.94 -2.40 -18.03
C SER A 73 -9.45 -1.92 -16.66
N VAL A 74 -10.35 -1.77 -15.68
CA VAL A 74 -9.98 -1.41 -14.30
C VAL A 74 -9.07 -2.47 -13.67
N ARG A 75 -9.42 -3.76 -13.76
CA ARG A 75 -8.59 -4.85 -13.24
C ARG A 75 -7.21 -4.87 -13.89
N SER A 76 -7.14 -4.66 -15.21
CA SER A 76 -5.87 -4.59 -15.94
C SER A 76 -5.00 -3.44 -15.44
N ALA A 77 -5.57 -2.23 -15.34
CA ALA A 77 -4.85 -1.05 -14.88
C ALA A 77 -4.39 -1.18 -13.42
N ALA A 78 -5.23 -1.74 -12.54
CA ALA A 78 -4.89 -1.98 -11.14
C ALA A 78 -3.72 -2.96 -11.01
N ASN A 79 -3.77 -4.11 -11.71
CA ASN A 79 -2.68 -5.09 -11.67
C ASN A 79 -1.39 -4.54 -12.29
N ALA A 80 -1.48 -3.71 -13.33
CA ALA A 80 -0.33 -3.00 -13.88
C ALA A 80 0.31 -2.04 -12.86
N ALA A 81 -0.51 -1.31 -12.10
CA ALA A 81 -0.04 -0.41 -11.05
C ALA A 81 0.66 -1.18 -9.92
N THR A 82 0.08 -2.30 -9.47
CA THR A 82 0.69 -3.18 -8.47
C THR A 82 2.04 -3.72 -8.96
N MET A 83 2.14 -4.16 -10.21
CA MET A 83 3.42 -4.62 -10.78
C MET A 83 4.46 -3.51 -10.84
N ALA A 84 4.07 -2.28 -11.16
CA ALA A 84 4.97 -1.13 -11.16
C ALA A 84 5.52 -0.84 -9.74
N ALA A 85 4.65 -0.89 -8.73
CA ALA A 85 5.06 -0.74 -7.33
C ALA A 85 5.99 -1.88 -6.87
N LEU A 86 5.71 -3.12 -7.25
CA LEU A 86 6.59 -4.27 -6.96
C LEU A 86 7.96 -4.15 -7.65
N ALA A 87 8.00 -3.70 -8.91
CA ALA A 87 9.26 -3.46 -9.60
C ALA A 87 10.08 -2.38 -8.88
N ARG A 88 9.42 -1.30 -8.43
CA ARG A 88 10.04 -0.22 -7.69
C ARG A 88 10.57 -0.65 -6.33
N SER A 89 9.81 -1.46 -5.58
CA SER A 89 10.23 -1.92 -4.26
C SER A 89 11.47 -2.79 -4.33
N VAL A 90 11.58 -3.65 -5.36
CA VAL A 90 12.78 -4.47 -5.61
C VAL A 90 14.02 -3.61 -5.91
N GLU A 91 13.86 -2.48 -6.61
CA GLU A 91 14.96 -1.54 -6.87
C GLU A 91 15.42 -0.78 -5.62
N GLN A 92 14.54 -0.59 -4.62
CA GLN A 92 14.80 0.22 -3.42
C GLN A 92 15.33 -0.55 -2.21
N VAL A 93 15.36 -1.89 -2.24
CA VAL A 93 15.95 -2.70 -1.15
C VAL A 93 17.48 -2.52 -1.17
N ASP A 94 17.95 -1.48 -0.50
CA ASP A 94 19.35 -1.17 -0.25
C ASP A 94 19.83 -1.99 0.99
N PRO A 95 20.79 -2.92 0.87
CA PRO A 95 21.12 -3.90 1.92
C PRO A 95 21.87 -3.33 3.14
N THR A 96 22.02 -2.02 3.28
CA THR A 96 22.87 -1.39 4.31
C THR A 96 22.19 -1.02 5.63
N ALA A 97 20.88 -1.28 5.81
CA ALA A 97 20.11 -0.81 6.98
C ALA A 97 19.99 -1.82 8.15
N ALA A 98 20.82 -2.87 8.20
CA ALA A 98 20.83 -3.82 9.32
C ALA A 98 21.84 -3.39 10.41
N SER A 99 21.59 -2.26 11.09
CA SER A 99 22.32 -1.87 12.33
C SER A 99 21.57 -0.78 13.08
N ALA A 100 20.42 -1.11 13.65
CA ALA A 100 19.83 -0.33 14.73
C ALA A 100 19.41 -1.29 15.84
N SER A 101 20.26 -1.41 16.86
CA SER A 101 19.96 -2.16 18.09
C SER A 101 18.79 -1.52 18.82
N PRO A 102 17.71 -2.27 19.14
CA PRO A 102 16.70 -1.81 20.08
C PRO A 102 17.25 -1.83 21.51
N GLY A 103 16.78 -0.88 22.31
CA GLY A 103 17.29 -0.57 23.64
C GLY A 103 17.14 -1.68 24.67
N ALA A 104 18.06 -1.65 25.63
CA ALA A 104 18.17 -2.55 26.76
C ALA A 104 16.89 -2.58 27.61
N SER A 105 16.15 -3.67 27.51
CA SER A 105 15.25 -4.12 28.57
C SER A 105 16.07 -4.82 29.65
N ALA A 106 15.67 -4.65 30.92
CA ALA A 106 16.37 -5.21 32.07
C ALA A 106 16.43 -6.75 31.96
N VAL A 107 17.64 -7.26 31.68
CA VAL A 107 17.92 -8.68 31.53
C VAL A 107 17.77 -9.36 32.89
N ASP A 108 16.88 -10.34 32.98
CA ASP A 108 16.86 -11.30 34.09
C ASP A 108 18.16 -12.13 34.02
N GLU A 109 19.10 -11.85 34.93
CA GLU A 109 20.43 -12.49 35.01
C GLU A 109 20.38 -13.94 35.55
N SER A 110 19.22 -14.57 35.55
CA SER A 110 19.05 -15.96 35.97
C SER A 110 19.78 -16.92 35.01
N ALA A 111 20.50 -17.89 35.58
CA ALA A 111 21.26 -18.89 34.84
C ALA A 111 20.32 -19.75 33.98
N LEU A 112 20.60 -19.85 32.67
CA LEU A 112 19.85 -20.70 31.75
C LEU A 112 20.34 -22.14 31.92
N THR A 113 19.46 -23.04 32.34
CA THR A 113 19.73 -24.48 32.32
C THR A 113 19.50 -25.04 30.91
N GLY A 114 20.06 -26.23 30.62
CA GLY A 114 19.81 -26.89 29.33
C GLY A 114 18.32 -27.14 29.05
N ARG A 115 17.53 -27.36 30.11
CA ARG A 115 16.07 -27.51 30.05
C ARG A 115 15.37 -26.21 29.67
N ASP A 116 15.90 -25.06 30.09
CA ASP A 116 15.35 -23.75 29.73
C ASP A 116 15.62 -23.43 28.26
N VAL A 117 16.79 -23.83 27.74
CA VAL A 117 17.11 -23.71 26.31
C VAL A 117 16.22 -24.61 25.45
N GLU A 118 16.04 -25.87 25.84
CA GLU A 118 15.11 -26.79 25.15
C GLU A 118 13.67 -26.23 25.16
N GLY A 119 13.21 -25.74 26.31
CA GLY A 119 11.88 -25.12 26.42
C GLY A 119 11.73 -23.86 25.58
N LEU A 120 12.76 -23.04 25.47
CA LEU A 120 12.76 -21.85 24.61
C LEU A 120 12.69 -22.23 23.12
N LEU A 121 13.45 -23.24 22.68
CA LEU A 121 13.42 -23.72 21.29
C LEU A 121 12.06 -24.32 20.92
N ASP A 122 11.44 -25.09 21.83
CA ASP A 122 10.09 -25.63 21.64
C ASP A 122 9.04 -24.51 21.53
N ALA A 123 9.19 -23.45 22.35
CA ALA A 123 8.31 -22.28 22.31
C ALA A 123 8.48 -21.49 20.99
N VAL A 124 9.72 -21.29 20.53
CA VAL A 124 10.01 -20.67 19.22
C VAL A 124 9.40 -21.47 18.07
N ASP A 125 9.57 -22.80 18.06
CA ASP A 125 8.99 -23.66 17.02
C ASP A 125 7.46 -23.60 17.03
N ALA A 126 6.83 -23.58 18.21
CA ALA A 126 5.40 -23.40 18.34
C ALA A 126 4.92 -22.03 17.82
N GLU A 127 5.62 -20.95 18.17
CA GLU A 127 5.31 -19.59 17.68
C GLU A 127 5.47 -19.49 16.15
N LEU A 128 6.54 -20.07 15.58
CA LEU A 128 6.76 -20.12 14.13
C LEU A 128 5.67 -20.92 13.42
N ARG A 129 5.26 -22.08 13.96
CA ARG A 129 4.14 -22.85 13.41
C ARG A 129 2.83 -22.08 13.47
N GLN A 130 2.55 -21.36 14.56
CA GLN A 130 1.35 -20.54 14.68
C GLN A 130 1.37 -19.33 13.74
N PHE A 131 2.53 -18.70 13.54
CA PHE A 131 2.70 -17.62 12.57
C PHE A 131 2.51 -18.14 11.14
N THR A 132 3.10 -19.29 10.80
CA THR A 132 2.94 -19.95 9.49
C THR A 132 1.49 -20.34 9.23
N ALA A 133 0.79 -20.88 10.23
CA ALA A 133 -0.63 -21.23 10.09
C ALA A 133 -1.51 -19.98 9.87
N ARG A 134 -1.25 -18.88 10.58
CA ARG A 134 -1.92 -17.59 10.37
C ARG A 134 -1.63 -17.03 8.98
N LEU A 135 -0.38 -17.11 8.53
CA LEU A 135 0.02 -16.74 7.18
C LEU A 135 -0.75 -17.55 6.13
N SER A 136 -0.74 -18.88 6.19
CA SER A 136 -1.44 -19.74 5.23
C SER A 136 -2.94 -19.46 5.19
N ALA A 137 -3.58 -19.26 6.34
CA ALA A 137 -5.01 -18.96 6.41
C ALA A 137 -5.37 -17.65 5.70
N ILE A 138 -4.52 -16.63 5.79
CA ILE A 138 -4.76 -15.32 5.14
C ILE A 138 -4.33 -15.34 3.67
N VAL A 139 -3.27 -16.08 3.34
CA VAL A 139 -2.66 -16.08 2.00
C VAL A 139 -3.48 -16.88 0.99
N ASP A 140 -4.25 -17.88 1.43
CA ASP A 140 -4.99 -18.78 0.52
C ASP A 140 -6.46 -18.39 0.29
N GLN A 141 -7.00 -17.44 1.05
CA GLN A 141 -8.37 -16.99 0.87
C GLN A 141 -8.42 -15.61 0.19
N PRO A 142 -9.10 -15.48 -0.97
CA PRO A 142 -9.32 -14.17 -1.57
C PRO A 142 -10.06 -13.24 -0.62
N ALA A 143 -9.53 -12.04 -0.43
CA ALA A 143 -10.24 -10.96 0.23
C ALA A 143 -11.34 -10.44 -0.70
N GLU A 144 -12.51 -10.13 -0.15
CA GLU A 144 -13.62 -9.56 -0.90
C GLU A 144 -14.07 -8.23 -0.28
N VAL A 145 -14.31 -7.24 -1.13
CA VAL A 145 -14.74 -5.90 -0.71
C VAL A 145 -15.83 -5.41 -1.66
N SER A 146 -16.82 -4.70 -1.11
CA SER A 146 -17.88 -4.03 -1.87
C SER A 146 -17.88 -2.54 -1.54
N SER A 147 -18.21 -1.69 -2.50
CA SER A 147 -18.35 -0.24 -2.28
C SER A 147 -19.53 0.05 -1.36
N SER A 148 -19.46 1.18 -0.67
CA SER A 148 -20.57 1.73 0.13
C SER A 148 -21.84 1.96 -0.69
N GLY A 149 -21.71 2.32 -1.97
CA GLY A 149 -22.83 2.45 -2.93
C GLY A 149 -23.42 1.10 -3.37
N GLY A 150 -22.69 0.00 -3.19
CA GLY A 150 -23.10 -1.35 -3.57
C GLY A 150 -23.08 -1.61 -5.08
N HIS A 151 -22.39 -0.77 -5.86
CA HIS A 151 -22.32 -0.89 -7.32
C HIS A 151 -21.03 -1.51 -7.81
N VAL A 152 -20.00 -1.53 -6.96
CA VAL A 152 -18.70 -2.14 -7.23
C VAL A 152 -18.46 -3.21 -6.18
N ARG A 153 -18.01 -4.39 -6.60
CA ARG A 153 -17.45 -5.42 -5.72
C ARG A 153 -16.20 -5.97 -6.37
N GLY A 154 -15.22 -6.38 -5.57
CA GLY A 154 -14.08 -7.10 -6.10
C GLY A 154 -13.54 -8.12 -5.15
N SER A 155 -12.58 -8.88 -5.65
CA SER A 155 -11.77 -9.78 -4.87
C SER A 155 -10.29 -9.66 -5.23
N ALA A 156 -9.43 -9.82 -4.23
CA ALA A 156 -7.99 -9.72 -4.39
C ALA A 156 -7.28 -10.77 -3.55
N GLN A 157 -6.09 -11.14 -4.00
CA GLN A 157 -5.21 -12.07 -3.31
C GLN A 157 -3.77 -11.61 -3.52
N ARG A 158 -3.00 -11.49 -2.42
CA ARG A 158 -1.59 -11.07 -2.45
C ARG A 158 -1.37 -9.75 -3.22
N GLY A 159 -2.24 -8.77 -2.98
CA GLY A 159 -2.19 -7.46 -3.65
C GLY A 159 -2.62 -7.44 -5.12
N GLN A 160 -2.98 -8.58 -5.72
CA GLN A 160 -3.49 -8.65 -7.09
C GLN A 160 -5.01 -8.75 -7.11
N VAL A 161 -5.64 -7.97 -7.98
CA VAL A 161 -7.09 -8.01 -8.20
C VAL A 161 -7.43 -9.20 -9.09
N LEU A 162 -8.21 -10.13 -8.56
CA LEU A 162 -8.63 -11.36 -9.25
C LEU A 162 -9.91 -11.12 -10.07
N ALA A 163 -10.93 -10.57 -9.39
CA ALA A 163 -12.23 -10.27 -9.98
C ALA A 163 -12.68 -8.88 -9.57
N LEU A 164 -13.41 -8.23 -10.48
CA LEU A 164 -14.11 -6.98 -10.23
C LEU A 164 -15.46 -7.09 -10.92
N ASP A 165 -16.53 -6.85 -10.18
CA ASP A 165 -17.89 -6.75 -10.64
C ASP A 165 -18.33 -5.29 -10.52
N LEU A 166 -18.99 -4.81 -11.56
CA LEU A 166 -19.44 -3.45 -11.70
C LEU A 166 -20.86 -3.50 -12.26
N ASP A 167 -21.82 -2.87 -11.57
CA ASP A 167 -23.16 -2.71 -12.12
C ASP A 167 -23.09 -1.88 -13.41
N SER A 168 -23.17 -2.59 -14.54
CA SER A 168 -23.08 -1.98 -15.87
C SER A 168 -24.19 -0.96 -16.16
N THR A 169 -25.38 -1.12 -15.57
CA THR A 169 -26.49 -0.19 -15.75
C THR A 169 -26.23 1.13 -15.02
N TRP A 170 -25.64 1.04 -13.82
CA TRP A 170 -25.18 2.19 -13.09
C TRP A 170 -23.96 2.85 -13.76
N ALA A 171 -22.94 2.08 -14.15
CA ALA A 171 -21.74 2.60 -14.81
C ALA A 171 -22.07 3.33 -16.12
N GLY A 172 -23.09 2.86 -16.85
CA GLY A 172 -23.58 3.52 -18.06
C GLY A 172 -24.16 4.92 -17.85
N ARG A 173 -24.65 5.25 -16.64
CA ARG A 173 -25.37 6.50 -16.35
C ARG A 173 -24.71 7.40 -15.30
N ALA A 174 -23.88 6.85 -14.42
CA ALA A 174 -23.24 7.58 -13.33
C ALA A 174 -22.24 8.63 -13.83
N ARG A 175 -21.93 9.64 -13.02
CA ARG A 175 -20.86 10.60 -13.32
C ARG A 175 -19.49 9.92 -13.20
N HIS A 176 -18.48 10.41 -13.92
CA HIS A 176 -17.12 9.84 -13.82
C HIS A 176 -16.60 9.84 -12.39
N THR A 177 -16.79 10.95 -11.69
CA THR A 177 -16.35 11.10 -10.30
C THR A 177 -17.00 10.09 -9.36
N GLU A 178 -18.26 9.69 -9.60
CA GLU A 178 -18.96 8.69 -8.80
C GLU A 178 -18.33 7.30 -9.03
N ILE A 179 -18.08 6.95 -10.29
CA ILE A 179 -17.43 5.69 -10.67
C ILE A 179 -16.02 5.64 -10.09
N GLU A 180 -15.22 6.68 -10.31
CA GLU A 180 -13.85 6.77 -9.80
C GLU A 180 -13.80 6.67 -8.27
N THR A 181 -14.72 7.30 -7.55
CA THR A 181 -14.78 7.25 -6.09
C THR A 181 -15.05 5.83 -5.60
N GLU A 182 -16.06 5.14 -6.13
CA GLU A 182 -16.36 3.77 -5.70
C GLU A 182 -15.26 2.78 -6.10
N LEU A 183 -14.61 2.99 -7.25
CA LEU A 183 -13.46 2.18 -7.66
C LEU A 183 -12.26 2.39 -6.72
N VAL A 184 -11.96 3.64 -6.33
CA VAL A 184 -10.90 3.91 -5.34
C VAL A 184 -11.23 3.25 -4.02
N GLU A 185 -12.47 3.36 -3.54
CA GLU A 185 -12.93 2.74 -2.30
C GLU A 185 -12.69 1.22 -2.31
N VAL A 186 -13.16 0.54 -3.35
CA VAL A 186 -13.00 -0.93 -3.46
C VAL A 186 -11.54 -1.32 -3.62
N LEU A 187 -10.78 -0.66 -4.49
CA LEU A 187 -9.40 -1.05 -4.72
C LEU A 187 -8.50 -0.80 -3.49
N ARG A 188 -8.74 0.26 -2.72
CA ARG A 188 -8.09 0.47 -1.41
C ARG A 188 -8.44 -0.64 -0.43
N GLY A 189 -9.73 -0.92 -0.25
CA GLY A 189 -10.15 -1.99 0.67
C GLY A 189 -9.59 -3.36 0.27
N LEU A 190 -9.51 -3.65 -1.04
CA LEU A 190 -8.90 -4.87 -1.55
C LEU A 190 -7.40 -4.94 -1.28
N HIS A 191 -6.68 -3.82 -1.44
CA HIS A 191 -5.27 -3.73 -1.08
C HIS A 191 -5.09 -4.02 0.42
N ASP A 192 -5.77 -3.26 1.29
CA ASP A 192 -5.66 -3.40 2.74
C ASP A 192 -5.99 -4.81 3.24
N ALA A 193 -7.03 -5.44 2.65
CA ALA A 193 -7.44 -6.78 3.04
C ALA A 193 -6.55 -7.90 2.47
N SER A 194 -5.87 -7.67 1.33
CA SER A 194 -5.04 -8.68 0.66
C SER A 194 -3.54 -8.55 0.93
N THR A 195 -3.09 -7.45 1.52
CA THR A 195 -1.72 -7.24 2.02
C THR A 195 -1.75 -6.80 3.48
N PRO A 196 -1.94 -7.73 4.43
CA PRO A 196 -1.95 -7.38 5.85
C PRO A 196 -0.58 -6.84 6.27
N ARG A 197 -0.53 -5.54 6.58
CA ARG A 197 0.70 -4.83 7.02
C ARG A 197 1.32 -5.47 8.28
N GLU A 198 0.48 -6.12 9.10
CA GLU A 198 0.87 -6.88 10.29
C GLU A 198 1.79 -8.07 9.98
N LEU A 199 1.72 -8.65 8.77
CA LEU A 199 2.59 -9.75 8.35
C LEU A 199 3.99 -9.27 7.96
N ALA A 200 4.14 -8.01 7.55
CA ALA A 200 5.44 -7.41 7.22
C ALA A 200 6.31 -7.15 8.46
N ALA A 201 5.70 -7.08 9.66
CA ALA A 201 6.41 -6.91 10.93
C ALA A 201 7.11 -8.20 11.43
N GLY A 202 6.89 -9.34 10.75
CA GLY A 202 7.45 -10.64 11.15
C GLY A 202 6.77 -11.26 12.39
N PRO A 203 7.21 -12.44 12.83
CA PRO A 203 6.66 -13.07 14.02
C PRO A 203 7.05 -12.29 15.28
N THR A 204 6.07 -11.71 15.96
CA THR A 204 6.24 -10.87 17.18
C THR A 204 6.19 -11.66 18.49
N GLY A 205 6.50 -12.95 18.45
CA GLY A 205 6.42 -13.83 19.62
C GLY A 205 7.50 -13.52 20.66
N SER A 206 7.18 -13.74 21.94
CA SER A 206 8.10 -13.45 23.05
C SER A 206 9.30 -14.38 23.02
N ALA A 207 9.13 -15.65 22.61
CA ALA A 207 10.22 -16.61 22.54
C ALA A 207 11.19 -16.28 21.40
N ILE A 208 10.67 -15.85 20.24
CA ILE A 208 11.49 -15.37 19.12
C ILE A 208 12.25 -14.09 19.49
N SER A 209 11.61 -13.17 20.19
CA SER A 209 12.26 -11.95 20.69
C SER A 209 13.38 -12.28 21.67
N GLU A 210 13.13 -13.18 22.61
CA GLU A 210 14.14 -13.66 23.57
C GLU A 210 15.31 -14.38 22.87
N LEU A 211 15.04 -15.22 21.86
CA LEU A 211 16.09 -15.88 21.07
C LEU A 211 16.94 -14.85 20.29
N MET A 212 16.31 -13.85 19.68
CA MET A 212 17.00 -12.79 18.94
C MET A 212 17.86 -11.92 19.85
N GLU A 213 17.37 -11.58 21.05
CA GLU A 213 18.16 -10.88 22.07
C GLU A 213 19.37 -11.72 22.54
N LEU A 214 19.18 -13.02 22.77
CA LEU A 214 20.25 -13.94 23.13
C LEU A 214 21.29 -14.12 22.01
N ALA A 215 20.86 -14.13 20.75
CA ALA A 215 21.75 -14.20 19.58
C ALA A 215 22.51 -12.90 19.34
N ALA A 216 21.90 -11.75 19.64
CA ALA A 216 22.51 -10.43 19.52
C ALA A 216 23.62 -10.18 20.57
N ASP A 217 23.58 -10.85 21.73
CA ASP A 217 24.66 -10.84 22.72
C ASP A 217 25.19 -12.25 23.06
N PRO A 218 26.09 -12.80 22.22
CA PRO A 218 26.71 -14.11 22.45
C PRO A 218 27.50 -14.20 23.75
N ARG A 219 27.97 -13.07 24.28
CA ARG A 219 28.76 -13.04 25.53
C ARG A 219 27.84 -13.17 26.74
N CYS A 220 26.66 -12.55 26.71
CA CYS A 220 25.63 -12.74 27.72
C CYS A 220 25.12 -14.19 27.74
N LEU A 221 24.87 -14.78 26.57
CA LEU A 221 24.50 -16.18 26.42
C LEU A 221 25.54 -17.12 27.07
N MET A 222 26.82 -16.98 26.69
CA MET A 222 27.91 -17.81 27.22
C MET A 222 28.08 -17.67 28.74
N ARG A 223 27.84 -16.47 29.29
CA ARG A 223 27.86 -16.23 30.73
C ARG A 223 26.70 -16.93 31.44
N ARG A 224 25.47 -16.86 30.90
CA ARG A 224 24.29 -17.55 31.47
C ARG A 224 24.43 -19.08 31.43
N LEU A 225 24.97 -19.64 30.34
CA LEU A 225 25.25 -21.08 30.21
C LEU A 225 26.42 -21.54 31.10
N GLY A 226 27.46 -20.72 31.24
CA GLY A 226 28.62 -21.01 32.09
C GLY A 226 28.30 -21.11 33.59
N HIS A 227 27.19 -20.49 34.04
CA HIS A 227 26.68 -20.63 35.40
C HIS A 227 25.89 -21.94 35.63
N ALA A 228 25.35 -22.57 34.58
CA ALA A 228 24.66 -23.86 34.67
C ALA A 228 25.60 -25.08 34.68
N GLY A 229 26.84 -24.93 34.16
CA GLY A 229 27.84 -26.00 34.09
C GLY A 229 28.61 -26.30 35.39
N ARG A 230 28.26 -25.67 36.52
CA ARG A 230 28.83 -25.98 37.85
C ARG A 230 27.76 -26.56 38.77
N ARG A 231 27.32 -27.78 38.50
CA ARG A 231 26.70 -28.66 39.50
C ARG A 231 27.16 -30.09 39.28
#